data_AF-A0A7C5STM4-F1
#
_entry.id   AF-A0A7C5STM4-F1
#
_cell.length_a   1.000
_cell.length_b   1.000
_cell.length_c   1.000
_cell.angle_alpha   90.00
_cell.angle_beta   90.00
_cell.angle_gamma   90.00
#
_symmetry.space_group_name_H-M   'P 1'
#
loop_
_entity.id
_entity.type
_entity.pdbx_description
1 polymer ?
#
loop_
_entity_poly.entity_id
_entity_poly.type
_entity_poly.pdbx_seq_one_letter_code
_entity_poly.pdbx_strand_id
1 'polypeptide(L)'
;SLTATGLVDIQGGILSGDGIVIGNVNNAGTTSPGGSNAAAMLNIAGDYAQSVAGILDIELAGLTSGAEYDVLSVGGTADLSGTLNLSLINGFNPLVGNSFDILTADTINGAFDVLNLTLGAGYTWSIDYLFDTTGINTVDVVRLTVLTAPAVPVPAAVWLFGSGLLGLVGIARRRRVH
;
A
#
# COMPACT_ATOMS: atom_id res chain seq x y z
N SER A 1 -19.83 17.81 2.45
CA SER A 1 -18.50 18.42 2.58
C SER A 1 -18.25 18.78 4.04
N LEU A 2 -17.10 18.37 4.58
CA LEU A 2 -16.68 18.77 5.93
C LEU A 2 -15.81 20.03 5.79
N THR A 3 -16.35 21.20 6.09
CA THR A 3 -15.55 22.44 6.13
C THR A 3 -15.11 22.69 7.57
N ALA A 4 -14.00 22.07 7.98
CA ALA A 4 -13.25 22.56 9.15
C ALA A 4 -12.48 23.82 8.71
N THR A 5 -12.41 24.85 9.54
CA THR A 5 -11.57 26.07 9.31
C THR A 5 -10.46 26.18 10.36
N GLY A 6 -10.10 25.04 10.97
CA GLY A 6 -9.08 24.89 11.99
C GLY A 6 -8.47 23.48 11.93
N LEU A 7 -7.49 23.21 12.77
CA LEU A 7 -6.83 21.91 12.86
C LEU A 7 -7.86 20.79 13.05
N VAL A 8 -7.80 19.78 12.19
CA VAL A 8 -8.50 18.51 12.38
C VAL A 8 -7.55 17.56 13.09
N ASP A 9 -7.79 17.33 14.37
CA ASP A 9 -6.95 16.45 15.22
C ASP A 9 -7.66 15.12 15.46
N ILE A 10 -7.22 14.08 14.77
CA ILE A 10 -7.80 12.73 14.81
C ILE A 10 -7.02 11.91 15.83
N GLN A 11 -7.45 11.90 17.08
CA GLN A 11 -6.82 11.13 18.16
C GLN A 11 -7.31 9.67 18.24
N GLY A 12 -8.07 9.25 17.22
CA GLY A 12 -8.78 7.99 17.09
C GLY A 12 -10.01 8.17 16.19
N GLY A 13 -10.59 7.08 15.70
CA GLY A 13 -11.71 7.13 14.74
C GLY A 13 -11.25 7.27 13.29
N ILE A 14 -12.17 7.65 12.40
CA ILE A 14 -11.96 7.66 10.95
C ILE A 14 -12.32 9.03 10.37
N LEU A 15 -11.40 9.63 9.61
CA LEU A 15 -11.68 10.69 8.64
C LEU A 15 -11.90 10.04 7.28
N SER A 16 -13.11 10.16 6.72
CA SER A 16 -13.45 9.59 5.42
C SER A 16 -14.31 10.49 4.53
N GLY A 17 -14.30 10.19 3.24
CA GLY A 17 -15.11 10.85 2.22
C GLY A 17 -14.30 11.34 1.03
N ASP A 18 -14.95 12.09 0.14
CA ASP A 18 -14.47 12.56 -1.16
C ASP A 18 -14.37 14.10 -1.25
N GLY A 19 -14.46 14.75 -0.08
CA GLY A 19 -14.56 16.21 0.02
C GLY A 19 -13.21 16.92 0.13
N ILE A 20 -13.28 18.18 0.55
CA ILE A 20 -12.13 18.99 0.94
C ILE A 20 -12.16 19.29 2.44
N VAL A 21 -11.03 19.11 3.10
CA VAL A 21 -10.75 19.60 4.46
C VAL A 21 -9.99 20.92 4.34
N ILE A 22 -10.56 22.01 4.83
CA ILE A 22 -9.95 23.35 4.74
C ILE A 22 -9.11 23.64 5.98
N GLY A 23 -7.92 23.05 6.05
CA GLY A 23 -6.99 23.25 7.14
C GLY A 23 -6.00 22.10 7.27
N ASN A 24 -5.21 22.14 8.33
CA ASN A 24 -4.24 21.09 8.62
C ASN A 24 -4.94 19.89 9.28
N VAL A 25 -4.40 18.70 9.06
CA VAL A 25 -4.87 17.43 9.63
C VAL A 25 -3.72 16.77 10.39
N ASN A 26 -3.95 16.46 11.66
CA ASN A 26 -3.10 15.57 12.44
C ASN A 26 -3.81 14.23 12.60
N ASN A 27 -3.19 13.14 12.15
CA ASN A 27 -3.78 11.82 12.15
C ASN A 27 -3.06 10.85 13.11
N ALA A 28 -3.73 10.50 14.19
CA ALA A 28 -3.44 9.35 15.06
C ALA A 28 -4.55 8.29 15.05
N GLY A 29 -5.54 8.43 14.15
CA GLY A 29 -6.57 7.44 13.85
C GLY A 29 -6.41 6.92 12.42
N THR A 30 -7.51 6.85 11.67
CA THR A 30 -7.51 6.41 10.28
C THR A 30 -7.97 7.53 9.34
N THR A 31 -7.22 7.75 8.27
CA THR A 31 -7.68 8.52 7.11
C THR A 31 -8.00 7.54 5.99
N SER A 32 -9.23 7.58 5.47
CA SER A 32 -9.75 6.66 4.45
C SER A 32 -10.50 7.48 3.39
N PRO A 33 -9.81 7.91 2.31
CA PRO A 33 -10.48 8.53 1.17
C PRO A 33 -11.63 7.65 0.69
N GLY A 34 -12.76 8.25 0.30
CA GLY A 34 -13.95 7.53 -0.18
C GLY A 34 -14.74 6.73 0.87
N GLY A 35 -14.08 6.21 1.90
CA GLY A 35 -14.67 5.40 2.96
C GLY A 35 -14.52 3.91 2.69
N SER A 36 -15.50 3.11 3.13
CA SER A 36 -15.42 1.65 2.98
C SER A 36 -16.11 1.17 1.71
N ASN A 37 -15.40 0.34 0.93
CA ASN A 37 -15.79 -0.20 -0.37
C ASN A 37 -16.19 0.89 -1.39
N ALA A 38 -15.54 2.05 -1.33
CA ALA A 38 -15.82 3.19 -2.19
C ALA A 38 -14.53 3.96 -2.45
N ALA A 39 -14.06 3.92 -3.70
CA ALA A 39 -12.90 4.69 -4.13
C ALA A 39 -13.23 6.18 -4.29
N ALA A 40 -12.42 7.08 -3.72
CA ALA A 40 -12.50 8.51 -4.00
C ALA A 40 -11.21 9.29 -3.70
N MET A 41 -11.18 10.54 -4.12
CA MET A 41 -10.14 11.49 -3.71
C MET A 41 -10.59 12.31 -2.50
N LEU A 42 -9.82 12.28 -1.41
CA LEU A 42 -9.96 13.20 -0.29
C LEU A 42 -8.92 14.31 -0.42
N ASN A 43 -9.38 15.57 -0.38
CA ASN A 43 -8.50 16.73 -0.50
C ASN A 43 -8.27 17.35 0.88
N ILE A 44 -7.02 17.65 1.22
CA ILE A 44 -6.61 18.42 2.39
C ILE A 44 -5.95 19.68 1.87
N ALA A 45 -6.54 20.85 2.14
CA ALA A 45 -6.03 22.11 1.63
C ALA A 45 -4.76 22.60 2.36
N GLY A 46 -4.51 22.11 3.57
CA GLY A 46 -3.32 22.42 4.37
C GLY A 46 -2.35 21.25 4.46
N ASP A 47 -1.64 21.19 5.59
CA ASP A 47 -0.68 20.12 5.87
C ASP A 47 -1.39 18.85 6.39
N TYR A 48 -0.77 17.70 6.16
CA TYR A 48 -1.16 16.40 6.71
C TYR A 48 -0.01 15.79 7.50
N ALA A 49 -0.20 15.55 8.80
CA ALA A 49 0.77 14.88 9.64
C ALA A 49 0.19 13.56 10.14
N GLN A 50 0.76 12.44 9.67
CA GLN A 50 0.43 11.12 10.22
C GLN A 50 1.40 10.76 11.33
N SER A 51 0.85 10.44 12.51
CA SER A 51 1.64 9.95 13.64
C SER A 51 1.97 8.46 13.51
N VAL A 52 2.81 7.94 14.41
CA VAL A 52 3.13 6.51 14.52
C VAL A 52 1.93 5.60 14.73
N ALA A 53 0.84 6.13 15.32
CA ALA A 53 -0.42 5.39 15.51
C ALA A 53 -1.39 5.56 14.34
N GLY A 54 -1.13 6.51 13.46
CA GLY A 54 -1.98 6.84 12.33
C GLY A 54 -1.94 5.78 11.23
N ILE A 55 -3.06 5.67 10.54
CA ILE A 55 -3.28 4.78 9.41
C ILE A 55 -3.79 5.60 8.23
N LEU A 56 -3.20 5.41 7.06
CA LEU A 56 -3.80 5.74 5.78
C LEU A 56 -4.36 4.44 5.18
N ASP A 57 -5.65 4.43 4.87
CA ASP A 57 -6.33 3.27 4.26
C ASP A 57 -6.72 3.61 2.82
N ILE A 58 -6.27 2.79 1.88
CA ILE A 58 -6.44 2.99 0.44
C ILE A 58 -7.11 1.75 -0.17
N GLU A 59 -8.19 1.98 -0.91
CA GLU A 59 -8.91 0.97 -1.67
C GLU A 59 -8.66 1.15 -3.19
N LEU A 60 -8.39 0.04 -3.89
CA LEU A 60 -8.28 0.01 -5.36
C LEU A 60 -9.40 -0.84 -5.97
N ALA A 61 -10.15 -0.26 -6.91
CA ALA A 61 -11.21 -0.90 -7.69
C ALA A 61 -10.95 -0.89 -9.22
N GLY A 62 -9.97 -0.12 -9.68
CA GLY A 62 -9.65 0.09 -11.10
C GLY A 62 -8.43 1.01 -11.26
N LEU A 63 -8.25 1.60 -12.44
CA LEU A 63 -7.02 2.33 -12.81
C LEU A 63 -7.21 3.85 -12.88
N THR A 64 -8.43 4.35 -12.65
CA THR A 64 -8.74 5.78 -12.73
C THR A 64 -8.60 6.45 -11.37
N SER A 65 -7.66 7.39 -11.27
CA SER A 65 -7.37 8.16 -10.05
C SER A 65 -8.60 8.87 -9.49
N GLY A 66 -8.84 8.72 -8.18
CA GLY A 66 -9.90 9.41 -7.45
C GLY A 66 -11.33 9.01 -7.83
N ALA A 67 -11.49 8.04 -8.74
CA ALA A 67 -12.79 7.52 -9.18
C ALA A 67 -12.87 5.99 -9.05
N GLU A 68 -11.77 5.29 -9.32
CA GLU A 68 -11.65 3.84 -9.19
C GLU A 68 -10.57 3.43 -8.19
N TYR A 69 -9.79 4.37 -7.66
CA TYR A 69 -8.96 4.11 -6.49
C TYR A 69 -8.82 5.35 -5.61
N ASP A 70 -8.52 5.10 -4.34
CA ASP A 70 -8.37 6.14 -3.34
C ASP A 70 -7.13 7.00 -3.52
N VAL A 71 -7.31 8.30 -3.31
CA VAL A 71 -6.23 9.27 -3.33
C VAL A 71 -6.35 10.22 -2.15
N LEU A 72 -5.26 10.37 -1.40
CA LEU A 72 -5.11 11.48 -0.47
C LEU A 72 -4.34 12.62 -1.16
N SER A 73 -5.05 13.70 -1.50
CA SER A 73 -4.47 14.89 -2.10
C SER A 73 -4.22 15.95 -1.03
N VAL A 74 -2.96 16.28 -0.76
CA VAL A 74 -2.54 17.24 0.26
C VAL A 74 -2.00 18.48 -0.45
N GLY A 75 -2.53 19.66 -0.14
CA GLY A 75 -2.11 20.93 -0.75
C GLY A 75 -0.89 21.58 -0.07
N GLY A 76 -0.40 21.00 1.01
CA GLY A 76 0.79 21.43 1.73
C GLY A 76 1.77 20.28 1.96
N THR A 77 2.39 20.24 3.14
CA THR A 77 3.34 19.20 3.50
C THR A 77 2.62 17.95 4.02
N ALA A 78 3.01 16.77 3.53
CA ALA A 78 2.62 15.48 4.08
C ALA A 78 3.79 14.86 4.88
N ASP A 79 3.69 14.88 6.20
CA ASP A 79 4.63 14.21 7.10
C ASP A 79 4.13 12.78 7.39
N LEU A 80 4.87 11.78 6.90
CA LEU A 80 4.46 10.36 6.93
C LEU A 80 5.18 9.57 8.03
N SER A 81 4.39 8.78 8.76
CA SER A 81 4.81 7.77 9.75
C SER A 81 3.67 6.74 9.88
N GLY A 82 3.80 5.74 10.74
CA GLY A 82 2.72 4.80 11.04
C GLY A 82 2.45 3.84 9.89
N THR A 83 1.17 3.59 9.60
CA THR A 83 0.76 2.49 8.71
C THR A 83 0.12 2.98 7.40
N LEU A 84 0.47 2.32 6.30
CA LEU A 84 -0.31 2.31 5.06
C LEU A 84 -1.01 0.95 4.92
N ASN A 85 -2.32 0.98 4.81
CA ASN A 85 -3.15 -0.17 4.44
C ASN A 85 -3.58 -0.04 2.98
N LEU A 86 -3.53 -1.16 2.27
CA LEU A 86 -4.04 -1.26 0.91
C LEU A 86 -4.96 -2.47 0.78
N SER A 87 -6.18 -2.24 0.27
CA SER A 87 -7.12 -3.29 -0.07
C SER A 87 -7.56 -3.23 -1.53
N LEU A 88 -7.88 -4.39 -2.09
CA LEU A 88 -8.49 -4.51 -3.41
C LEU A 88 -9.98 -4.77 -3.21
N ILE A 89 -10.81 -3.92 -3.80
CA ILE A 89 -12.28 -4.00 -3.67
C ILE A 89 -12.91 -4.40 -5.01
N ASN A 90 -14.20 -4.78 -4.98
CA ASN A 90 -14.99 -5.10 -6.18
C ASN A 90 -14.40 -6.17 -7.10
N GLY A 91 -13.53 -7.04 -6.57
CA GLY A 91 -12.86 -8.09 -7.35
C GLY A 91 -11.73 -7.60 -8.26
N PHE A 92 -11.25 -6.38 -8.05
CA PHE A 92 -10.15 -5.82 -8.83
C PHE A 92 -8.87 -6.66 -8.66
N ASN A 93 -8.21 -6.95 -9.79
CA ASN A 93 -6.97 -7.71 -9.83
C ASN A 93 -5.96 -6.95 -10.71
N PRO A 94 -5.11 -6.10 -10.11
CA PRO A 94 -4.20 -5.27 -10.87
C PRO A 94 -3.12 -6.11 -11.57
N LEU A 95 -2.71 -5.67 -12.75
CA LEU A 95 -1.72 -6.36 -13.57
C LEU A 95 -0.33 -5.77 -13.35
N VAL A 96 0.70 -6.57 -13.62
CA VAL A 96 2.10 -6.12 -13.61
C VAL A 96 2.27 -4.88 -14.48
N GLY A 97 2.93 -3.86 -13.94
CA GLY A 97 3.13 -2.57 -14.57
C GLY A 97 2.00 -1.56 -14.35
N ASN A 98 0.87 -1.95 -13.72
CA ASN A 98 -0.11 -0.98 -13.25
C ASN A 98 0.47 -0.19 -12.08
N SER A 99 0.20 1.12 -12.08
CA SER A 99 0.68 2.07 -11.08
C SER A 99 -0.45 2.93 -10.53
N PHE A 100 -0.36 3.31 -9.26
CA PHE A 100 -1.38 4.05 -8.51
C PHE A 100 -0.71 5.17 -7.71
N ASP A 101 -1.10 6.41 -7.98
CA ASP A 101 -0.64 7.59 -7.24
C ASP A 101 -1.60 7.82 -6.08
N ILE A 102 -1.28 7.23 -4.94
CA ILE A 102 -2.20 7.11 -3.80
C ILE A 102 -2.12 8.33 -2.86
N LEU A 103 -1.03 9.09 -2.95
CA LEU A 103 -0.84 10.32 -2.20
C LEU A 103 -0.07 11.32 -3.06
N THR A 104 -0.58 12.54 -3.13
CA THR A 104 0.11 13.69 -3.72
C THR A 104 0.23 14.79 -2.67
N ALA A 105 1.38 15.44 -2.58
CA ALA A 105 1.57 16.60 -1.70
C ALA A 105 2.52 17.62 -2.32
N ASP A 106 2.49 18.88 -1.89
CA ASP A 106 3.50 19.86 -2.30
C ASP A 106 4.91 19.42 -1.83
N THR A 107 4.97 18.77 -0.68
CA THR A 107 6.20 18.16 -0.14
C THR A 107 5.84 16.92 0.66
N ILE A 108 6.57 15.82 0.46
CA ILE A 108 6.47 14.62 1.29
C ILE A 108 7.73 14.47 2.14
N ASN A 109 7.53 14.36 3.45
CA ASN A 109 8.59 14.03 4.40
C ASN A 109 8.36 12.64 4.99
N GLY A 110 9.45 11.92 5.24
CA GLY A 110 9.40 10.60 5.87
C GLY A 110 8.86 9.51 4.94
N ALA A 111 8.39 8.43 5.55
CA ALA A 111 7.83 7.26 4.88
C ALA A 111 6.87 6.55 5.84
N PHE A 112 6.05 5.63 5.32
CA PHE A 112 5.25 4.77 6.18
C PHE A 112 6.15 3.73 6.86
N ASP A 113 5.98 3.55 8.17
CA ASP A 113 6.77 2.60 8.97
C ASP A 113 6.31 1.15 8.73
N VAL A 114 5.01 0.96 8.47
CA VAL A 114 4.37 -0.34 8.25
C VAL A 114 3.57 -0.31 6.96
N LEU A 115 3.78 -1.33 6.12
CA LEU A 115 3.10 -1.51 4.84
C LEU A 115 2.27 -2.79 4.87
N ASN A 116 0.95 -2.65 4.95
CA ASN A 116 0.01 -3.77 4.86
C ASN A 116 -0.56 -3.86 3.45
N LEU A 117 0.27 -4.33 2.52
CA LEU A 117 -0.04 -4.41 1.10
C LEU A 117 -0.25 -5.87 0.72
N THR A 118 -1.50 -6.25 0.44
CA THR A 118 -1.81 -7.63 0.01
C THR A 118 -1.94 -7.70 -1.50
N LEU A 119 -1.46 -8.80 -2.07
CA LEU A 119 -1.59 -9.11 -3.50
C LEU A 119 -1.60 -10.63 -3.70
N GLY A 120 -2.11 -11.08 -4.85
CA GLY A 120 -2.09 -12.48 -5.22
C GLY A 120 -0.68 -13.07 -5.30
N ALA A 121 -0.57 -14.39 -5.16
CA ALA A 121 0.70 -15.10 -5.25
C ALA A 121 1.41 -14.84 -6.60
N GLY A 122 2.73 -14.67 -6.56
CA GLY A 122 3.54 -14.38 -7.75
C GLY A 122 3.68 -12.90 -8.09
N TYR A 123 3.07 -12.00 -7.30
CA TYR A 123 3.19 -10.56 -7.46
C TYR A 123 3.63 -9.87 -6.17
N THR A 124 4.16 -8.66 -6.30
CA THR A 124 4.54 -7.81 -5.17
C THR A 124 4.28 -6.34 -5.50
N TRP A 125 4.18 -5.52 -4.47
CA TRP A 125 4.06 -4.08 -4.59
C TRP A 125 5.45 -3.44 -4.48
N SER A 126 5.78 -2.56 -5.41
CA SER A 126 6.82 -1.54 -5.22
C SER A 126 6.15 -0.28 -4.67
N ILE A 127 6.79 0.37 -3.71
CA ILE A 127 6.42 1.70 -3.24
C ILE A 127 7.54 2.66 -3.59
N ASP A 128 7.21 3.74 -4.30
CA ASP A 128 8.15 4.73 -4.77
C ASP A 128 7.74 6.11 -4.22
N TYR A 129 8.68 6.80 -3.58
CA TYR A 129 8.53 8.17 -3.12
C TYR A 129 9.20 9.09 -4.15
N LEU A 130 8.39 9.70 -5.00
CA LEU A 130 8.83 10.50 -6.13
C LEU A 130 8.87 11.97 -5.70
N PHE A 131 10.06 12.45 -5.36
CA PHE A 131 10.28 13.84 -4.94
C PHE A 131 10.62 14.74 -6.14
N ASP A 132 9.97 15.88 -6.27
CA ASP A 132 10.37 16.91 -7.22
C ASP A 132 11.54 17.72 -6.66
N THR A 133 12.75 17.24 -6.91
CA THR A 133 13.98 17.95 -6.52
C THR A 133 14.30 19.14 -7.42
N THR A 134 13.51 19.37 -8.49
CA THR A 134 13.79 20.39 -9.52
C THR A 134 12.86 21.60 -9.42
N GLY A 135 11.75 21.50 -8.69
CA GLY A 135 10.74 22.55 -8.56
C GLY A 135 9.94 22.80 -9.85
N ILE A 136 9.91 21.83 -10.76
CA ILE A 136 9.22 21.94 -12.06
C ILE A 136 7.78 21.41 -11.96
N ASN A 137 7.54 20.38 -11.15
CA ASN A 137 6.24 19.74 -10.98
C ASN A 137 5.56 20.11 -9.65
N THR A 138 6.25 20.75 -8.70
CA THR A 138 5.75 21.24 -7.40
C THR A 138 5.00 20.23 -6.53
N VAL A 139 4.90 18.98 -6.96
CA VAL A 139 4.10 17.94 -6.32
C VAL A 139 4.95 16.68 -6.21
N ASP A 140 5.14 16.24 -4.98
CA ASP A 140 5.68 14.96 -4.60
C ASP A 140 4.58 13.89 -4.61
N VAL A 141 4.95 12.65 -4.91
CA VAL A 141 3.98 11.54 -5.08
C VAL A 141 4.44 10.29 -4.34
N VAL A 142 3.52 9.62 -3.65
CA VAL A 142 3.67 8.21 -3.25
C VAL A 142 2.98 7.34 -4.30
N ARG A 143 3.78 6.54 -5.01
CA ARG A 143 3.29 5.65 -6.07
C ARG A 143 3.44 4.20 -5.65
N LEU A 144 2.39 3.42 -5.86
CA LEU A 144 2.43 1.96 -5.81
C LEU A 144 2.49 1.39 -7.22
N THR A 145 3.35 0.40 -7.45
CA THR A 145 3.46 -0.29 -8.74
C THR A 145 3.42 -1.81 -8.55
N VAL A 146 2.63 -2.52 -9.37
CA VAL A 146 2.61 -3.98 -9.35
C VAL A 146 3.80 -4.55 -10.11
N LEU A 147 4.59 -5.39 -9.45
CA LEU A 147 5.72 -6.13 -10.01
C LEU A 147 5.50 -7.64 -9.92
N THR A 148 6.27 -8.41 -10.69
CA THR A 148 6.36 -9.86 -10.46
C THR A 148 7.15 -10.12 -9.19
N ALA A 149 6.63 -10.98 -8.31
CA ALA A 149 7.36 -11.41 -7.14
C ALA A 149 8.61 -12.20 -7.57
N PRO A 150 9.73 -12.07 -6.82
CA PRO A 150 10.88 -12.92 -7.07
C PRO A 150 10.47 -14.38 -6.92
N ALA A 151 10.83 -15.21 -7.90
CA ALA A 151 10.61 -16.65 -7.80
C ALA A 151 11.38 -17.16 -6.58
N VAL A 152 10.67 -17.69 -5.57
CA VAL A 152 11.31 -18.32 -4.41
C VAL A 152 11.99 -19.61 -4.93
N PRO A 153 13.34 -19.70 -4.91
CA PRO A 153 14.00 -20.93 -5.30
C PRO A 153 13.65 -21.98 -4.25
N VAL A 154 12.90 -23.02 -4.62
CA VAL A 154 12.69 -24.14 -3.70
C VAL A 154 14.06 -24.76 -3.37
N PRO A 155 14.46 -24.81 -2.09
CA PRO A 155 15.76 -25.33 -1.72
C PRO A 155 15.95 -26.74 -2.26
N ALA A 156 17.20 -27.13 -2.53
CA ALA A 156 17.59 -28.49 -2.93
C ALA A 156 17.03 -29.60 -2.01
N ALA A 157 16.50 -29.24 -0.83
CA ALA A 157 15.69 -30.11 0.02
C ALA A 157 14.55 -30.83 -0.72
N VAL A 158 13.86 -30.20 -1.69
CA VAL A 158 12.81 -30.87 -2.48
C VAL A 158 13.39 -32.01 -3.32
N TRP A 159 14.60 -31.84 -3.85
CA TRP A 159 15.33 -32.90 -4.53
C TRP A 159 15.90 -33.96 -3.56
N LEU A 160 16.22 -33.56 -2.33
CA LEU A 160 16.74 -34.46 -1.29
C LEU A 160 15.67 -35.41 -0.75
N PHE A 161 14.40 -34.98 -0.67
CA PHE A 161 13.28 -35.87 -0.37
C PHE A 161 12.98 -36.83 -1.53
N GLY A 162 13.09 -36.39 -2.78
CA GLY A 162 12.91 -37.24 -3.97
C GLY A 162 13.98 -38.33 -4.11
N SER A 163 15.25 -37.98 -3.86
CA SER A 163 16.38 -38.93 -3.92
C SER A 163 16.51 -39.80 -2.67
N GLY A 164 16.18 -39.26 -1.49
CA GLY A 164 16.17 -40.01 -0.23
C GLY A 164 15.15 -41.16 -0.20
N LEU A 165 13.95 -40.96 -0.78
CA LEU A 165 12.93 -42.02 -0.86
C LEU A 165 13.34 -43.14 -1.83
N LEU A 166 13.96 -42.80 -2.96
CA LEU A 166 14.49 -43.78 -3.92
C LEU A 166 15.66 -44.60 -3.31
N GLY A 167 16.52 -43.95 -2.52
CA GLY A 167 17.61 -44.62 -1.80
C GLY A 167 17.10 -45.66 -0.79
N LEU A 168 16.04 -45.36 -0.06
CA LEU A 168 15.42 -46.27 0.92
C LEU A 168 14.75 -47.50 0.26
N VAL A 169 14.09 -47.32 -0.88
CA VAL A 169 13.48 -48.43 -1.65
C VAL A 169 14.57 -49.36 -2.21
N GLY A 170 15.71 -48.82 -2.64
CA GLY A 170 16.86 -49.60 -3.09
C GLY A 170 17.48 -50.48 -2.00
N ILE A 171 17.57 -49.96 -0.77
CA ILE A 171 18.13 -50.69 0.39
C ILE A 171 17.16 -51.79 0.88
N ALA A 172 15.85 -51.55 0.84
CA ALA A 172 14.84 -52.53 1.26
C ALA A 172 14.86 -53.82 0.41
N ARG A 173 15.20 -53.73 -0.89
CA ARG A 173 15.26 -54.90 -1.79
C ARG A 173 16.44 -55.83 -1.54
N ARG A 174 17.51 -55.38 -0.86
CA ARG A 174 18.72 -56.21 -0.62
C ARG A 174 18.62 -57.17 0.58
N ARG A 175 17.53 -57.14 1.36
CA ARG A 175 17.39 -57.96 2.58
C ARG A 175 16.65 -59.30 2.40
N ARG A 176 16.45 -59.80 1.16
CA ARG A 176 15.80 -61.11 0.90
C ARG A 176 16.66 -62.08 0.07
N VAL A 177 17.92 -62.27 0.44
CA VAL A 177 18.72 -63.40 -0.03
C VAL A 177 19.55 -63.91 1.14
N HIS A 178 19.01 -64.87 1.89
CA HIS A 178 19.70 -65.98 2.55
C HIS A 178 18.65 -66.92 3.14
#